data_AF-A0A2D4FRX4-F1
#
_entry.id   AF-A0A2D4FRX4-F1
#
_cell.length_a   1.000
_cell.length_b   1.000
_cell.length_c   1.000
_cell.angle_alpha   90.00
_cell.angle_beta   90.00
_cell.angle_gamma   90.00
#
_symmetry.space_group_name_H-M   'P 1'
#
loop_
_entity.id
_entity.type
_entity.pdbx_description
1 polymer ?
#
loop_
_entity_poly.entity_id
_entity_poly.type
_entity_poly.pdbx_seq_one_letter_code
_entity_poly.pdbx_strand_id
1 'polypeptide(L)'
;MMMAARQLHDEARKWSSKGNDIIAAAKRMALLMAEMSRLVRGGSGNKRALIQCAKDIAKASDEVTRLAKEVAKQCTDKRIRTNLLQVCERIPTISTQLKILSTVKATMLGRTTISDEESEQATEMLVHNAQNLMQSVKETVREAEAASIKIRTDAGFTLRWVRKTPWYQ
;
A
#
# COMPACT_ATOMS: atom_id res chain seq x y z
N MET A 1 -2.93 6.78 -10.89
CA MET A 1 -2.01 6.24 -9.85
C MET A 1 -1.45 7.31 -8.92
N MET A 2 -0.88 8.42 -9.42
CA MET A 2 -0.30 9.48 -8.57
C MET A 2 -1.23 9.98 -7.44
N MET A 3 -2.53 10.13 -7.72
CA MET A 3 -3.51 10.50 -6.70
C MET A 3 -3.61 9.48 -5.56
N ALA A 4 -3.58 8.17 -5.87
CA ALA A 4 -3.63 7.11 -4.87
C ALA A 4 -2.36 7.11 -3.99
N ALA A 5 -1.20 7.31 -4.61
CA ALA A 5 0.07 7.47 -3.90
C ALA A 5 0.03 8.66 -2.93
N ARG A 6 -0.46 9.82 -3.40
CA ARG A 6 -0.61 11.03 -2.59
C ARG A 6 -1.57 10.84 -1.43
N GLN A 7 -2.72 10.20 -1.64
CA GLN A 7 -3.69 9.92 -0.58
C GLN A 7 -3.11 9.04 0.54
N LEU A 8 -2.37 7.98 0.18
CA LEU A 8 -1.69 7.16 1.19
C LEU A 8 -0.58 7.95 1.90
N HIS A 9 0.20 8.74 1.15
CA HIS A 9 1.25 9.59 1.71
C HIS A 9 0.68 10.60 2.72
N ASP A 10 -0.42 11.27 2.37
CA ASP A 10 -1.07 12.27 3.21
C ASP A 10 -1.65 11.68 4.49
N GLU A 11 -2.10 10.42 4.46
CA GLU A 11 -2.49 9.70 5.67
C GLU A 11 -1.26 9.31 6.52
N ALA A 12 -0.25 8.69 5.91
CA ALA A 12 0.91 8.19 6.63
C ALA A 12 1.80 9.31 7.19
N ARG A 13 1.85 10.48 6.54
CA ARG A 13 2.68 11.62 6.97
C ARG A 13 2.18 12.27 8.26
N LYS A 14 0.90 12.07 8.62
CA LYS A 14 0.33 12.52 9.91
C LYS A 14 1.06 11.91 11.09
N TRP A 15 1.74 10.78 10.90
CA TRP A 15 2.33 9.99 11.96
C TRP A 15 3.86 9.91 11.84
N SER A 16 4.53 9.82 12.99
CA SER A 16 5.96 9.51 13.09
C SER A 16 6.21 8.05 12.73
N SER A 17 7.30 7.79 12.02
CA SER A 17 7.74 6.41 11.72
C SER A 17 8.59 5.81 12.85
N LYS A 18 9.03 6.61 13.83
CA LYS A 18 9.90 6.14 14.92
C LYS A 18 9.10 5.22 15.85
N GLY A 19 9.42 3.92 15.84
CA GLY A 19 8.70 2.89 16.59
C GLY A 19 7.35 2.50 15.96
N ASN A 20 7.16 2.75 14.66
CA ASN A 20 5.97 2.36 13.94
C ASN A 20 6.28 1.95 12.51
N ASP A 21 6.54 0.65 12.34
CA ASP A 21 6.94 0.08 11.05
C ASP A 21 5.78 0.02 10.05
N ILE A 22 4.51 0.01 10.50
CA ILE A 22 3.35 0.15 9.61
C ILE A 22 3.42 1.50 8.89
N ILE A 23 3.69 2.58 9.62
CA ILE A 23 3.82 3.93 9.04
C ILE A 23 5.07 4.02 8.15
N ALA A 24 6.18 3.39 8.54
CA ALA A 24 7.39 3.35 7.71
C ALA A 24 7.12 2.63 6.38
N ALA A 25 6.50 1.45 6.41
CA ALA A 25 6.13 0.68 5.22
C ALA A 25 5.11 1.43 4.34
N ALA A 26 4.06 2.01 4.93
CA ALA A 26 3.07 2.80 4.20
C ALA A 26 3.69 4.01 3.46
N LYS A 27 4.65 4.71 4.09
CA LYS A 27 5.39 5.80 3.42
C LYS A 27 6.23 5.28 2.25
N ARG A 28 6.92 4.15 2.42
CA ARG A 28 7.66 3.50 1.31
C ARG A 28 6.73 3.13 0.16
N MET A 29 5.58 2.52 0.46
CA MET A 29 4.57 2.16 -0.55
C MET A 29 4.08 3.37 -1.34
N ALA A 30 3.83 4.50 -0.67
CA ALA A 30 3.38 5.71 -1.34
C ALA A 30 4.44 6.27 -2.31
N LEU A 31 5.71 6.29 -1.90
CA LEU A 31 6.82 6.74 -2.76
C LEU A 31 7.02 5.82 -3.96
N LEU A 32 7.00 4.50 -3.74
CA LEU A 32 7.09 3.51 -4.82
C LEU A 32 5.89 3.61 -5.76
N MET A 33 4.68 3.84 -5.25
CA MET A 33 3.48 3.99 -6.09
C MET A 33 3.53 5.28 -6.95
N ALA A 34 4.13 6.35 -6.44
CA ALA A 34 4.39 7.56 -7.22
C ALA A 34 5.41 7.28 -8.34
N GLU A 35 6.48 6.55 -8.04
CA GLU A 35 7.47 6.14 -9.04
C GLU A 35 6.86 5.20 -10.09
N MET A 36 6.04 4.24 -9.68
CA MET A 36 5.32 3.37 -10.60
C MET A 36 4.45 4.18 -11.58
N SER A 37 3.80 5.26 -11.10
CA SER A 37 3.03 6.16 -11.96
C SER A 37 3.87 6.83 -13.03
N ARG A 38 5.17 7.08 -12.79
CA ARG A 38 6.12 7.61 -13.77
C ARG A 38 6.56 6.53 -14.75
N LEU A 39 6.85 5.33 -14.25
CA LEU A 39 7.33 4.21 -15.04
C LEU A 39 6.29 3.73 -16.06
N VAL A 40 5.01 3.68 -15.69
CA VAL A 40 3.89 3.26 -16.57
C VAL A 40 3.70 4.19 -17.77
N ARG A 41 4.09 5.47 -17.65
CA ARG A 41 4.00 6.46 -18.74
C ARG A 41 5.26 6.53 -19.61
N GLY A 42 6.36 5.87 -19.23
CA GLY A 42 7.62 5.98 -19.94
C GLY A 42 7.82 4.94 -21.04
N GLY A 43 8.80 5.17 -21.93
CA GLY A 43 9.12 4.32 -23.07
C GLY A 43 9.81 2.99 -22.73
N SER A 44 10.35 2.32 -23.76
CA SER A 44 10.84 0.93 -23.74
C SER A 44 11.86 0.58 -22.65
N GLY A 45 12.64 1.56 -22.15
CA GLY A 45 13.64 1.37 -21.10
C GLY A 45 13.10 1.03 -19.70
N ASN A 46 11.79 1.19 -19.47
CA ASN A 46 11.21 1.08 -18.12
C ASN A 46 10.69 -0.31 -17.75
N LYS A 47 10.75 -1.31 -18.63
CA LYS A 47 10.19 -2.66 -18.39
C LYS A 47 10.68 -3.29 -17.07
N ARG A 48 12.00 -3.37 -16.90
CA ARG A 48 12.62 -3.97 -15.70
C ARG A 48 12.32 -3.16 -14.44
N ALA A 49 12.38 -1.83 -14.55
CA ALA A 49 12.09 -0.93 -13.45
C ALA A 49 10.62 -1.04 -12.99
N LEU A 50 9.66 -1.13 -13.91
CA LEU A 50 8.24 -1.30 -13.58
C LEU A 50 7.98 -2.59 -12.81
N ILE A 51 8.53 -3.71 -13.29
CA ILE A 51 8.40 -5.02 -12.63
C ILE A 51 9.04 -4.99 -11.23
N GLN A 52 10.23 -4.40 -11.10
CA GLN A 52 10.90 -4.30 -9.81
C GLN A 52 10.11 -3.42 -8.83
N CYS A 53 9.63 -2.26 -9.29
CA CYS A 53 8.78 -1.39 -8.48
C CYS A 53 7.54 -2.12 -7.95
N ALA A 54 6.91 -2.97 -8.77
CA ALA A 54 5.76 -3.78 -8.34
C ALA A 54 6.13 -4.77 -7.23
N LYS A 55 7.30 -5.42 -7.33
CA LYS A 55 7.81 -6.33 -6.31
C LYS A 55 8.13 -5.60 -5.01
N ASP A 56 8.70 -4.40 -5.09
CA ASP A 56 9.03 -3.61 -3.92
C ASP A 56 7.77 -3.12 -3.19
N ILE A 57 6.74 -2.70 -3.94
CA ILE A 57 5.42 -2.37 -3.38
C ILE A 57 4.82 -3.61 -2.71
N ALA A 58 4.88 -4.76 -3.35
CA ALA A 58 4.34 -6.01 -2.80
C ALA A 58 5.02 -6.39 -1.48
N LYS A 59 6.36 -6.33 -1.43
CA LYS A 59 7.14 -6.62 -0.21
C LYS A 59 6.78 -5.68 0.94
N ALA A 60 6.64 -4.39 0.66
CA ALA A 60 6.22 -3.42 1.67
C ALA A 60 4.76 -3.64 2.12
N SER A 61 3.89 -4.10 1.22
CA SER A 61 2.50 -4.45 1.54
C SER A 61 2.41 -5.68 2.45
N ASP A 62 3.26 -6.68 2.24
CA ASP A 62 3.34 -7.89 3.08
C ASP A 62 3.78 -7.52 4.51
N GLU A 63 4.71 -6.57 4.65
CA GLU A 63 5.13 -6.04 5.93
C GLU A 63 3.98 -5.34 6.68
N VAL A 64 3.18 -4.51 5.99
CA VAL A 64 1.98 -3.89 6.56
C VAL A 64 0.99 -4.95 7.04
N THR A 65 0.67 -5.95 6.21
CA THR A 65 -0.25 -7.03 6.59
C THR A 65 0.27 -7.82 7.79
N ARG A 66 1.56 -8.18 7.81
CA ARG A 66 2.15 -8.92 8.92
C ARG A 66 2.05 -8.17 10.25
N LEU A 67 2.42 -6.88 10.24
CA LEU A 67 2.38 -6.04 11.44
C LEU A 67 0.92 -5.78 11.89
N ALA A 68 0.00 -5.54 10.96
CA ALA A 68 -1.42 -5.37 11.25
C ALA A 68 -2.02 -6.61 11.93
N LYS A 69 -1.66 -7.81 11.45
CA LYS A 69 -2.06 -9.06 12.10
C LYS A 69 -1.51 -9.20 13.52
N GLU A 70 -0.30 -8.72 13.77
CA GLU A 70 0.26 -8.73 15.13
C GLU A 70 -0.46 -7.74 16.06
N VAL A 71 -0.78 -6.54 15.59
CA VAL A 71 -1.63 -5.59 16.33
C VAL A 71 -3.00 -6.22 16.64
N ALA A 72 -3.62 -6.88 15.67
CA ALA A 72 -4.92 -7.52 15.84
C ALA A 72 -4.91 -8.60 16.93
N LYS A 73 -3.84 -9.40 17.03
CA LYS A 73 -3.70 -10.42 18.10
C LYS A 73 -3.69 -9.82 19.50
N GLN A 74 -3.11 -8.62 19.66
CA GLN A 74 -3.00 -7.95 20.94
C GLN A 74 -4.22 -7.07 21.27
N CYS A 75 -5.11 -6.84 20.30
CA CYS A 75 -6.30 -6.03 20.46
C CYS A 75 -7.39 -6.78 21.26
N THR A 76 -7.82 -6.18 22.37
CA THR A 76 -8.86 -6.71 23.26
C THR A 76 -10.27 -6.51 22.69
N ASP A 77 -10.52 -5.42 21.96
CA ASP A 77 -11.81 -5.11 21.36
C ASP A 77 -12.09 -6.00 20.14
N LYS A 78 -13.14 -6.83 20.23
CA LYS A 78 -13.51 -7.79 19.17
C LYS A 78 -13.85 -7.11 17.86
N ARG A 79 -14.56 -5.97 17.89
CA ARG A 79 -15.02 -5.27 16.68
C ARG A 79 -13.83 -4.67 15.94
N ILE A 80 -12.95 -3.97 16.66
CA ILE A 80 -11.76 -3.35 16.07
C ILE A 80 -10.82 -4.44 15.53
N ARG A 81 -10.62 -5.53 16.28
CA ARG A 81 -9.81 -6.68 15.83
C ARG A 81 -10.35 -7.27 14.51
N THR A 82 -11.65 -7.53 14.42
CA THR A 82 -12.27 -8.08 13.21
C THR A 82 -12.12 -7.12 12.03
N ASN A 83 -12.37 -5.83 12.23
CA ASN A 83 -12.21 -4.82 11.18
C ASN A 83 -10.77 -4.79 10.64
N LEU A 84 -9.77 -4.73 11.54
CA LEU A 84 -8.36 -4.71 11.16
C LEU A 84 -7.96 -5.96 10.37
N LEU A 85 -8.42 -7.15 10.79
CA LEU A 85 -8.17 -8.39 10.05
C LEU A 85 -8.81 -8.36 8.67
N GLN A 86 -10.08 -7.99 8.57
CA GLN A 86 -10.82 -7.95 7.31
C GLN A 86 -10.15 -7.03 6.27
N VAL A 87 -9.67 -5.85 6.68
CA VAL A 87 -9.02 -4.92 5.75
C VAL A 87 -7.62 -5.39 5.37
N CYS A 88 -6.82 -5.90 6.31
CA CYS A 88 -5.43 -6.25 6.04
C CYS A 88 -5.27 -7.58 5.27
N GLU A 89 -6.25 -8.48 5.33
CA GLU A 89 -6.25 -9.76 4.61
C GLU A 89 -6.54 -9.63 3.11
N ARG A 90 -7.09 -8.49 2.67
CA ARG A 90 -7.30 -8.19 1.25
C ARG A 90 -5.99 -7.78 0.55
N ILE A 91 -5.03 -7.23 1.30
CA ILE A 91 -3.79 -6.66 0.76
C ILE A 91 -2.97 -7.67 -0.05
N PRO A 92 -2.70 -8.91 0.42
CA PRO A 92 -1.89 -9.88 -0.34
C PRO A 92 -2.47 -10.24 -1.70
N THR A 93 -3.80 -10.34 -1.80
CA THR A 93 -4.50 -10.63 -3.06
C THR A 93 -4.34 -9.46 -4.04
N ILE A 94 -4.58 -8.23 -3.60
CA ILE A 94 -4.45 -7.03 -4.45
C ILE A 94 -3.00 -6.83 -4.90
N SER A 95 -2.04 -7.07 -3.99
CA SER A 95 -0.59 -7.02 -4.26
C SER A 95 -0.14 -8.06 -5.29
N THR A 96 -0.70 -9.27 -5.22
CA THR A 96 -0.44 -10.31 -6.24
C THR A 96 -0.95 -9.90 -7.61
N GLN A 97 -2.16 -9.35 -7.68
CA GLN A 97 -2.72 -8.78 -8.91
C GLN A 97 -1.86 -7.62 -9.42
N LEU A 98 -1.33 -6.74 -8.56
CA LEU A 98 -0.43 -5.65 -8.96
C LEU A 98 0.79 -6.19 -9.70
N LYS A 99 1.44 -7.24 -9.20
CA LYS A 99 2.60 -7.87 -9.85
C LYS A 99 2.25 -8.43 -11.23
N ILE A 100 1.09 -9.07 -11.37
CA ILE A 100 0.61 -9.63 -12.64
C ILE A 100 0.35 -8.50 -13.64
N LEU A 101 -0.47 -7.51 -13.27
CA LEU A 101 -0.83 -6.38 -14.14
C LEU A 101 0.39 -5.53 -14.52
N SER A 102 1.34 -5.35 -13.59
CA SER A 102 2.61 -4.67 -13.89
C SER A 102 3.44 -5.44 -14.90
N THR A 103 3.45 -6.78 -14.82
CA THR A 103 4.14 -7.62 -15.81
C THR A 103 3.47 -7.52 -17.18
N VAL A 104 2.14 -7.57 -17.23
CA VAL A 104 1.35 -7.37 -18.47
C VAL A 104 1.68 -6.00 -19.08
N LYS A 105 1.56 -4.90 -18.33
CA LYS A 105 1.89 -3.58 -18.86
C LYS A 105 3.35 -3.50 -19.33
N ALA A 106 4.28 -4.10 -18.60
CA ALA A 106 5.69 -4.10 -18.93
C ALA A 106 6.03 -4.90 -20.21
N THR A 107 5.25 -5.91 -20.60
CA THR A 107 5.42 -6.58 -21.90
C THR A 107 4.90 -5.75 -23.06
N MET A 108 4.02 -4.78 -22.80
CA MET A 108 3.44 -3.89 -23.81
C MET A 108 4.30 -2.64 -24.08
N LEU A 109 5.15 -2.24 -23.13
CA LEU A 109 6.03 -1.08 -23.30
C LEU A 109 7.00 -1.25 -24.47
N GLY A 110 6.98 -0.33 -25.43
CA GLY A 110 7.89 -0.28 -26.57
C GLY A 110 7.57 -1.26 -27.69
N ARG A 111 6.39 -1.88 -27.70
CA ARG A 111 5.89 -2.68 -28.81
C ARG A 111 5.01 -1.84 -29.72
N THR A 112 5.25 -1.92 -31.02
CA THR A 112 4.46 -1.24 -32.06
C THR A 112 3.33 -2.11 -32.62
N THR A 113 3.28 -3.40 -32.24
CA THR A 113 2.29 -4.37 -32.73
C THR A 113 1.02 -4.43 -31.86
N ILE A 114 0.99 -3.69 -30.75
CA ILE A 114 -0.09 -3.69 -29.78
C ILE A 114 -0.92 -2.44 -30.03
N SER A 115 -2.24 -2.56 -30.03
CA SER A 115 -3.09 -1.40 -30.28
C SER A 115 -3.04 -0.42 -29.11
N ASP A 116 -3.31 0.86 -29.40
CA ASP A 116 -3.37 1.88 -28.35
C ASP A 116 -4.49 1.56 -27.34
N GLU A 117 -5.61 1.01 -27.80
CA GLU A 117 -6.71 0.58 -26.94
C GLU A 117 -6.31 -0.55 -25.97
N GLU A 118 -5.60 -1.58 -26.45
CA GLU A 118 -5.10 -2.66 -25.57
C GLU A 118 -4.13 -2.10 -24.52
N SER A 119 -3.25 -1.19 -24.93
CA SER A 119 -2.27 -0.54 -24.06
C SER A 119 -2.96 0.35 -23.01
N GLU A 120 -4.03 1.04 -23.38
CA GLU A 120 -4.84 1.87 -22.50
C GLU A 120 -5.59 1.01 -21.47
N GLN A 121 -6.29 -0.04 -21.91
CA GLN A 121 -7.00 -0.97 -21.01
C GLN A 121 -6.08 -1.59 -19.96
N ALA A 122 -4.88 -2.05 -20.35
CA ALA A 122 -3.90 -2.58 -19.40
C ALA A 122 -3.44 -1.52 -18.38
N THR A 123 -3.40 -0.25 -18.79
CA THR A 123 -3.09 0.88 -17.91
C THR A 123 -4.22 1.12 -16.93
N GLU A 124 -5.48 1.12 -17.38
CA GLU A 124 -6.66 1.31 -16.53
C GLU A 124 -6.78 0.24 -15.46
N MET A 125 -6.61 -1.03 -15.84
CA MET A 125 -6.61 -2.16 -14.89
C MET A 125 -5.54 -1.97 -13.81
N LEU A 126 -4.33 -1.55 -14.20
CA LEU A 126 -3.25 -1.29 -13.27
C LEU A 126 -3.55 -0.08 -12.36
N VAL A 127 -4.17 0.98 -12.89
CA VAL A 127 -4.59 2.16 -12.13
C VAL A 127 -5.62 1.79 -11.07
N HIS A 128 -6.64 1.01 -11.44
CA HIS A 128 -7.68 0.55 -10.51
C HIS A 128 -7.12 -0.36 -9.42
N ASN A 129 -6.26 -1.31 -9.77
CA ASN A 129 -5.60 -2.16 -8.79
C ASN A 129 -4.73 -1.34 -7.80
N ALA A 130 -3.97 -0.36 -8.31
CA ALA A 130 -3.17 0.53 -7.49
C ALA A 130 -4.02 1.37 -6.52
N GLN A 131 -5.17 1.90 -6.98
CA GLN A 131 -6.11 2.62 -6.12
C GLN A 131 -6.62 1.74 -4.98
N ASN A 132 -7.05 0.51 -5.30
CA ASN A 132 -7.53 -0.45 -4.31
C ASN A 132 -6.45 -0.78 -3.28
N LEU A 133 -5.20 -1.00 -3.71
CA LEU A 133 -4.11 -1.31 -2.80
C LEU A 133 -3.83 -0.15 -1.82
N MET A 134 -3.69 1.07 -2.34
CA MET A 134 -3.44 2.24 -1.49
C MET A 134 -4.58 2.50 -0.51
N GLN A 135 -5.83 2.27 -0.94
CA GLN A 135 -7.00 2.41 -0.08
C GLN A 135 -7.02 1.35 1.03
N SER A 136 -6.76 0.08 0.74
CA SER A 136 -6.69 -0.98 1.75
C SER A 136 -5.56 -0.75 2.77
N VAL A 137 -4.41 -0.25 2.33
CA VAL A 137 -3.31 0.11 3.24
C VAL A 137 -3.70 1.31 4.09
N LYS A 138 -4.36 2.33 3.52
CA LYS A 138 -4.85 3.51 4.26
C LYS A 138 -5.85 3.11 5.35
N GLU A 139 -6.80 2.24 5.04
CA GLU A 139 -7.75 1.68 6.01
C GLU A 139 -7.03 0.88 7.10
N THR A 140 -6.06 0.04 6.72
CA THR A 140 -5.25 -0.73 7.68
C THR A 140 -4.49 0.17 8.65
N VAL A 141 -3.92 1.30 8.18
CA VAL A 141 -3.27 2.28 9.05
C VAL A 141 -4.25 2.85 10.08
N ARG A 142 -5.46 3.21 9.66
CA ARG A 142 -6.50 3.77 10.55
C ARG A 142 -7.00 2.73 11.57
N GLU A 143 -7.28 1.51 11.14
CA GLU A 143 -7.73 0.45 12.04
C GLU A 143 -6.62 0.01 13.01
N ALA A 144 -5.35 0.02 12.59
CA ALA A 144 -4.23 -0.26 13.48
C ALA A 144 -4.02 0.83 14.54
N GLU A 145 -4.29 2.09 14.20
CA GLU A 145 -4.30 3.20 15.15
C GLU A 145 -5.46 3.06 16.15
N ALA A 146 -6.67 2.78 15.68
CA ALA A 146 -7.83 2.51 16.53
C ALA A 146 -7.62 1.28 17.43
N ALA A 147 -6.91 0.24 16.96
CA ALA A 147 -6.57 -0.91 17.77
C ALA A 147 -5.56 -0.58 18.88
N SER A 148 -4.66 0.39 18.66
CA SER A 148 -3.57 0.72 19.58
C SER A 148 -4.04 1.18 20.96
N ILE A 149 -5.21 1.81 21.05
CA ILE A 149 -5.81 2.26 22.32
C ILE A 149 -6.53 1.11 23.06
N LYS A 150 -6.67 -0.07 22.44
CA LYS A 150 -7.32 -1.27 22.98
C LYS A 150 -6.37 -2.47 23.06
N ILE A 151 -5.06 -2.23 23.14
CA ILE A 151 -4.06 -3.29 23.31
C ILE A 151 -4.00 -3.75 24.77
N ARG A 152 -3.76 -5.05 25.00
CA ARG A 152 -3.49 -5.59 26.35
C ARG A 152 -2.29 -4.90 27.01
N THR A 153 -2.38 -4.63 28.30
CA THR A 153 -1.32 -3.96 29.08
C THR A 153 0.00 -4.74 29.17
N ASP A 154 -0.04 -6.07 28.97
CA ASP A 154 1.12 -6.97 28.96
C ASP A 154 1.60 -7.32 27.54
N ALA A 155 1.12 -6.62 26.51
CA ALA A 155 1.48 -6.92 25.13
C ALA A 155 2.97 -6.62 24.85
N GLY A 156 3.73 -7.65 24.49
CA GLY A 156 5.13 -7.53 24.06
C GLY A 156 5.33 -6.86 22.68
N PHE A 157 4.24 -6.50 22.00
CA PHE A 157 4.26 -5.81 20.72
C PHE A 157 3.30 -4.61 20.73
N THR A 158 3.87 -3.40 20.68
CA THR A 158 3.10 -2.15 20.58
C THR A 158 3.70 -1.26 19.50
N LEU A 159 2.82 -0.60 18.74
CA LEU A 159 3.22 0.41 17.76
C LEU A 159 3.06 1.80 18.36
N ARG A 160 4.04 2.67 18.10
CA ARG A 160 4.04 4.04 18.61
C ARG A 160 3.26 4.97 17.68
N TRP A 161 2.13 5.51 18.15
CA TRP A 161 1.31 6.46 17.40
C TRP A 161 1.56 7.89 17.90
N VAL A 162 2.49 8.59 17.26
CA VAL A 162 2.80 10.00 17.56
C VAL A 162 2.52 10.86 16.34
N ARG A 163 1.66 11.86 16.50
CA ARG A 163 1.26 12.77 15.42
C ARG A 163 2.38 13.76 15.11
N LYS A 164 2.59 14.06 13.83
CA LYS A 164 3.55 15.05 13.33
C LYS A 164 2.92 16.39 12.96
N THR A 165 1.60 16.42 12.76
CA THR A 165 0.86 17.63 12.32
C THR A 165 -0.29 17.95 13.29
N PRO A 166 -0.65 19.22 13.47
CA PRO A 166 -1.84 19.64 14.22
C PRO A 166 -3.14 19.07 13.64
N TRP A 167 -4.22 19.03 14.42
CA TRP A 167 -5.54 18.51 13.98
C TRP A 167 -6.24 19.43 12.99
N TYR A 168 -5.88 20.71 12.99
CA TYR A 168 -6.38 21.73 12.08
C TYR A 168 -5.24 22.15 11.14
N GLN A 169 -5.52 22.17 9.84
CA GLN A 169 -4.69 22.81 8.81
C GLN A 169 -5.44 24.02 8.29
#